data_AF-A0A7X2JBE3-F1
#
_entry.id   AF-A0A7X2JBE3-F1
#
_cell.length_a   1.000
_cell.length_b   1.000
_cell.length_c   1.000
_cell.angle_alpha   90.00
_cell.angle_beta   90.00
_cell.angle_gamma   90.00
#
_symmetry.space_group_name_H-M   'P 1'
#
loop_
_entity.id
_entity.type
_entity.pdbx_description
1 polymer ?
#
loop_
_entity_poly.entity_id
_entity_poly.type
_entity_poly.pdbx_seq_one_letter_code
_entity_poly.pdbx_strand_id
1 'polypeptide(L)'
;MKFYLAPLEGITGYVYRNAYHKYFGEMDKYFIPFISPNQFGHLSSKEKNDILPEHNEGMEAVPQILTNSAEDFIRTAGKLKKYGYKEVNLNLGCPSKTVVSKGRGSGFLAFPDRLDQFLGEIFAYTDMEISIKTRIGKDSSGDFKEILDIYNHYPVKELIIHPRLQSDMYKNTPNWQVFGETLDRCECPVCYNGDIFTVQDFKRFTEAFPETGCVMLGRGILSNPGLVNSIRGSGPMDKETLLAFHDQIYRDYQEILYGEKTILFKMKELWFYMASVFSNCEKYAKKIKKSEKLAAYESAVAALFDEQDICIG
;
A
#
# COMPACT_ATOMS: atom_id res chain seq x y z
N MET A 1 -6.09 -1.44 18.14
CA MET A 1 -5.44 -0.88 16.94
C MET A 1 -5.57 -1.88 15.81
N LYS A 2 -6.07 -1.45 14.65
CA LYS A 2 -6.09 -2.23 13.40
C LYS A 2 -4.88 -1.86 12.53
N PHE A 3 -4.31 -2.83 11.81
CA PHE A 3 -3.18 -2.66 10.91
C PHE A 3 -3.57 -3.06 9.48
N TYR A 4 -3.40 -2.13 8.54
CA TYR A 4 -3.66 -2.40 7.13
C TYR A 4 -2.35 -2.46 6.33
N LEU A 5 -2.27 -3.37 5.37
CA LEU A 5 -1.19 -3.38 4.38
C LEU A 5 -1.52 -2.37 3.27
N ALA A 6 -0.67 -1.37 3.06
CA ALA A 6 -0.85 -0.40 1.99
C ALA A 6 -0.66 -1.01 0.60
N PRO A 7 -1.31 -0.45 -0.44
CA PRO A 7 -1.05 -0.86 -1.82
C PRO A 7 0.21 -0.16 -2.34
N LEU A 8 1.24 -0.93 -2.66
CA LEU A 8 2.43 -0.47 -3.38
C LEU A 8 2.51 -1.16 -4.75
N GLU A 9 2.23 -0.39 -5.79
CA GLU A 9 2.26 -0.87 -7.17
C GLU A 9 3.60 -1.53 -7.50
N GLY A 10 3.53 -2.76 -8.01
CA GLY A 10 4.69 -3.51 -8.44
C GLY A 10 5.32 -4.38 -7.36
N ILE A 11 4.98 -4.17 -6.09
CA ILE A 11 5.57 -4.89 -4.95
C ILE A 11 4.52 -5.71 -4.20
N THR A 12 3.48 -5.07 -3.64
CA THR A 12 2.50 -5.75 -2.78
C THR A 12 1.41 -6.48 -3.56
N GLY A 13 1.79 -7.10 -4.68
CA GLY A 13 0.94 -8.04 -5.41
C GLY A 13 0.70 -9.33 -4.62
N TYR A 14 -0.13 -10.23 -5.15
CA TYR A 14 -0.58 -11.42 -4.42
C TYR A 14 0.57 -12.27 -3.86
N VAL A 15 1.65 -12.46 -4.63
CA VAL A 15 2.88 -13.16 -4.18
C VAL A 15 3.42 -12.59 -2.86
N TYR A 16 3.57 -11.27 -2.77
CA TYR A 16 4.04 -10.62 -1.55
C TYR A 16 3.02 -10.78 -0.42
N ARG A 17 1.73 -10.57 -0.71
CA ARG A 17 0.66 -10.64 0.32
C ARG A 17 0.53 -12.03 0.91
N ASN A 18 0.58 -13.08 0.08
CA ASN A 18 0.53 -14.47 0.52
C ASN A 18 1.72 -14.82 1.40
N ALA A 19 2.93 -14.48 0.96
CA ALA A 19 4.13 -14.68 1.78
C ALA A 19 4.04 -13.91 3.10
N TYR A 20 3.62 -12.64 3.06
CA TYR A 20 3.52 -11.82 4.27
C TYR A 20 2.52 -12.41 5.27
N HIS A 21 1.31 -12.76 4.79
CA HIS A 21 0.26 -13.36 5.60
C HIS A 21 0.72 -14.66 6.26
N LYS A 22 1.45 -15.51 5.52
CA LYS A 22 1.97 -16.79 5.99
C LYS A 22 3.04 -16.65 7.09
N TYR A 23 3.98 -15.70 6.95
CA TYR A 23 5.18 -15.64 7.82
C TYR A 23 5.12 -14.57 8.91
N PHE A 24 4.40 -13.47 8.69
CA PHE A 24 4.29 -12.36 9.63
C PHE A 24 2.88 -12.19 10.21
N GLY A 25 1.95 -13.03 9.76
CA GLY A 25 0.59 -13.08 10.27
C GLY A 25 -0.35 -12.09 9.61
N GLU A 26 -1.56 -12.07 10.14
CA GLU A 26 -2.69 -11.38 9.53
C GLU A 26 -2.64 -9.86 9.78
N MET A 27 -2.80 -9.11 8.69
CA MET A 27 -3.26 -7.73 8.71
C MET A 27 -4.78 -7.71 8.73
N ASP A 28 -5.37 -6.70 9.37
CA ASP A 28 -6.82 -6.53 9.42
C ASP A 28 -7.43 -6.28 8.03
N LYS A 29 -6.66 -5.64 7.13
CA LYS A 29 -6.99 -5.51 5.70
C LYS A 29 -5.75 -5.49 4.83
N TYR A 30 -5.89 -6.00 3.61
CA TYR A 30 -4.87 -5.97 2.57
C TYR A 30 -5.34 -5.16 1.37
N PHE A 31 -4.79 -3.97 1.16
CA PHE A 31 -5.14 -3.16 0.00
C PHE A 31 -4.34 -3.62 -1.22
N ILE A 32 -5.05 -4.03 -2.26
CA ILE A 32 -4.46 -4.54 -3.50
C ILE A 32 -3.94 -3.35 -4.33
N PRO A 33 -2.77 -3.47 -5.00
CA PRO A 33 -2.32 -2.49 -5.99
C PRO A 33 -3.45 -2.06 -6.94
N PHE A 34 -3.49 -0.77 -7.26
CA PHE A 34 -4.63 -0.22 -8.00
C PHE A 34 -4.82 -0.85 -9.38
N ILE A 35 -6.08 -0.98 -9.76
CA ILE A 35 -6.53 -1.22 -11.12
C ILE A 35 -6.67 0.13 -11.80
N SER A 36 -6.09 0.27 -12.99
CA SER A 36 -6.29 1.45 -13.84
C SER A 36 -7.23 1.06 -14.99
N PRO A 37 -8.53 1.42 -14.93
CA PRO A 37 -9.47 1.10 -15.98
C PRO A 37 -8.97 1.59 -17.34
N ASN A 38 -9.06 0.72 -18.34
CA ASN A 38 -8.77 1.04 -19.73
C ASN A 38 -10.06 1.11 -20.56
N GLN A 39 -9.95 1.69 -21.75
CA GLN A 39 -11.06 1.89 -22.69
C GLN A 39 -11.77 0.61 -23.11
N PHE A 40 -11.09 -0.55 -23.05
CA PHE A 40 -11.68 -1.85 -23.38
C PHE A 40 -12.36 -2.49 -22.16
N GLY A 41 -12.16 -1.93 -20.97
CA GLY A 41 -12.66 -2.46 -19.72
C GLY A 41 -12.04 -3.80 -19.30
N HIS A 42 -11.00 -4.31 -19.94
CA HIS A 42 -10.39 -5.58 -19.54
C HIS A 42 -9.41 -5.39 -18.38
N LEU A 43 -9.34 -6.35 -17.47
CA LEU A 43 -8.26 -6.43 -16.48
C LEU A 43 -7.03 -7.03 -17.17
N SER A 44 -5.86 -6.45 -16.94
CA SER A 44 -4.59 -7.09 -17.32
C SER A 44 -4.41 -8.41 -16.54
N SER A 45 -3.54 -9.31 -17.03
CA SER A 45 -3.25 -10.56 -16.31
C SER A 45 -2.73 -10.31 -14.90
N LYS A 46 -1.95 -9.25 -14.69
CA LYS A 46 -1.46 -8.83 -13.37
C LYS A 46 -2.62 -8.44 -12.46
N GLU A 47 -3.48 -7.51 -12.89
CA GLU A 47 -4.64 -7.06 -12.11
C GLU A 47 -5.59 -8.21 -11.82
N LYS A 48 -5.80 -9.11 -12.79
CA LYS A 48 -6.63 -10.30 -12.60
C LYS A 48 -6.02 -11.23 -11.54
N ASN A 49 -4.74 -11.58 -11.64
CA ASN A 49 -4.10 -12.42 -10.63
C ASN A 49 -4.12 -11.77 -9.24
N ASP A 50 -3.99 -10.45 -9.16
CA ASP A 50 -4.06 -9.74 -7.89
C ASP A 50 -5.44 -9.81 -7.21
N ILE A 51 -6.52 -9.93 -7.99
CA ILE A 51 -7.91 -9.94 -7.48
C ILE A 51 -8.59 -11.32 -7.49
N LEU A 52 -7.93 -12.37 -7.98
CA LEU A 52 -8.48 -13.73 -7.92
C LEU A 52 -8.69 -14.16 -6.45
N PRO A 53 -9.90 -14.62 -6.05
CA PRO A 53 -10.19 -15.02 -4.68
C PRO A 53 -9.24 -16.09 -4.14
N GLU A 54 -8.85 -17.04 -4.98
CA GLU A 54 -7.88 -18.11 -4.65
C GLU A 54 -6.49 -17.58 -4.27
N HIS A 55 -6.11 -16.39 -4.76
CA HIS A 55 -4.87 -15.74 -4.38
C HIS A 55 -5.02 -14.84 -3.15
N ASN A 56 -6.23 -14.74 -2.58
CA ASN A 56 -6.55 -13.90 -1.43
C ASN A 56 -7.23 -14.69 -0.29
N GLU A 57 -7.09 -16.02 -0.27
CA GLU A 57 -7.68 -16.88 0.75
C GLU A 57 -7.17 -16.51 2.16
N GLY A 58 -8.07 -16.48 3.13
CA GLY A 58 -7.77 -16.09 4.52
C GLY A 58 -7.51 -14.59 4.74
N MET A 59 -7.56 -13.76 3.69
CA MET A 59 -7.29 -12.33 3.79
C MET A 59 -8.53 -11.48 3.52
N GLU A 60 -8.73 -10.44 4.33
CA GLU A 60 -9.65 -9.34 4.01
C GLU A 60 -8.99 -8.43 2.97
N ALA A 61 -9.07 -8.81 1.69
CA ALA A 61 -8.45 -8.09 0.59
C ALA A 61 -9.40 -7.03 -0.01
N VAL A 62 -8.91 -5.81 -0.19
CA VAL A 62 -9.67 -4.67 -0.73
C VAL A 62 -9.05 -4.20 -2.05
N PRO A 63 -9.70 -4.43 -3.20
CA PRO A 63 -9.23 -3.95 -4.48
C PRO A 63 -9.31 -2.43 -4.57
N GLN A 64 -8.27 -1.81 -5.11
CA GLN A 64 -8.20 -0.36 -5.29
C GLN A 64 -8.43 0.01 -6.76
N ILE A 65 -9.22 1.05 -7.01
CA ILE A 65 -9.49 1.59 -8.35
C ILE A 65 -8.87 2.99 -8.46
N LEU A 66 -8.14 3.25 -9.54
CA LEU A 66 -7.55 4.54 -9.86
C LEU A 66 -8.13 5.08 -11.16
N THR A 67 -9.08 6.01 -11.06
CA THR A 67 -9.71 6.68 -12.20
C THR A 67 -10.27 8.05 -11.78
N ASN A 68 -10.64 8.84 -12.77
CA ASN A 68 -11.41 10.09 -12.63
C ASN A 68 -12.68 10.08 -13.51
N SER A 69 -13.08 8.91 -13.99
CA SER A 69 -14.33 8.67 -14.73
C SER A 69 -15.26 7.81 -13.88
N ALA A 70 -16.44 8.33 -13.54
CA ALA A 70 -17.41 7.63 -12.71
C ALA A 70 -17.88 6.35 -13.41
N GLU A 71 -18.13 6.41 -14.72
CA GLU A 71 -18.48 5.24 -15.54
C GLU A 71 -17.43 4.12 -15.43
N ASP A 72 -16.14 4.48 -15.55
CA ASP A 72 -15.04 3.53 -15.42
C ASP A 72 -14.97 2.92 -14.02
N PHE A 73 -15.21 3.74 -12.98
CA PHE A 73 -15.25 3.28 -11.60
C PHE A 73 -16.40 2.28 -11.40
N ILE A 74 -17.63 2.66 -11.74
CA ILE A 74 -18.84 1.83 -11.58
C ILE A 74 -18.69 0.51 -12.33
N ARG A 75 -18.22 0.55 -13.59
CA ARG A 75 -17.99 -0.65 -14.40
C ARG A 75 -16.94 -1.57 -13.79
N THR A 76 -15.89 -1.02 -13.20
CA THR A 76 -14.81 -1.80 -12.56
C THR A 76 -15.25 -2.35 -11.21
N ALA A 77 -15.93 -1.55 -10.38
CA ALA A 77 -16.52 -1.97 -9.12
C ALA A 77 -17.52 -3.12 -9.32
N GLY A 78 -18.40 -3.01 -10.33
CA GLY A 78 -19.32 -4.10 -10.69
C GLY A 78 -18.63 -5.38 -11.17
N LYS A 79 -17.41 -5.30 -11.74
CA LYS A 79 -16.61 -6.50 -12.05
C LYS A 79 -16.01 -7.10 -10.79
N LEU A 80 -15.44 -6.28 -9.92
CA LEU A 80 -14.87 -6.72 -8.64
C LEU A 80 -15.93 -7.39 -7.76
N LYS A 81 -17.16 -6.88 -7.76
CA LYS A 81 -18.31 -7.51 -7.11
C LYS A 81 -18.54 -8.95 -7.59
N LYS A 82 -18.38 -9.23 -8.89
CA LYS A 82 -18.52 -10.60 -9.46
C LYS A 82 -17.42 -11.55 -9.01
N TYR A 83 -16.27 -11.03 -8.56
CA TYR A 83 -15.22 -11.81 -7.90
C TYR A 83 -15.48 -11.97 -6.39
N GLY A 84 -16.57 -11.43 -5.84
CA GLY A 84 -16.97 -11.60 -4.45
C GLY A 84 -16.54 -10.47 -3.50
N TYR A 85 -15.87 -9.43 -4.00
CA TYR A 85 -15.52 -8.26 -3.17
C TYR A 85 -16.77 -7.47 -2.79
N LYS A 86 -16.81 -6.99 -1.55
CA LYS A 86 -17.87 -6.13 -1.00
C LYS A 86 -17.43 -4.66 -0.90
N GLU A 87 -16.14 -4.45 -0.69
CA GLU A 87 -15.51 -3.14 -0.58
C GLU A 87 -14.59 -2.89 -1.79
N VAL A 88 -14.58 -1.64 -2.27
CA VAL A 88 -13.55 -1.11 -3.15
C VAL A 88 -12.93 0.13 -2.54
N ASN A 89 -11.63 0.32 -2.76
CA ASN A 89 -10.94 1.53 -2.37
C ASN A 89 -10.75 2.47 -3.57
N LEU A 90 -11.11 3.74 -3.44
CA LEU A 90 -10.80 4.78 -4.42
C LEU A 90 -9.42 5.38 -4.15
N ASN A 91 -8.52 5.33 -5.14
CA ASN A 91 -7.22 5.97 -5.06
C ASN A 91 -7.29 7.46 -5.44
N LEU A 92 -7.15 8.33 -4.44
CA LEU A 92 -6.91 9.77 -4.57
C LEU A 92 -5.54 10.19 -4.03
N GLY A 93 -4.61 9.24 -3.84
CA GLY A 93 -3.34 9.48 -3.16
C GLY A 93 -2.09 9.27 -4.03
N CYS A 94 -2.20 8.61 -5.19
CA CYS A 94 -1.04 8.31 -6.04
C CYS A 94 -0.41 9.61 -6.59
N PRO A 95 0.89 9.87 -6.32
CA PRO A 95 1.54 11.11 -6.73
C PRO A 95 2.36 10.96 -8.02
N SER A 96 2.32 9.79 -8.68
CA SER A 96 3.09 9.53 -9.90
C SER A 96 2.75 10.54 -10.99
N LYS A 97 3.77 11.10 -11.66
CA LYS A 97 3.59 12.09 -12.72
C LYS A 97 2.68 11.59 -13.84
N THR A 98 2.76 10.31 -14.19
CA THR A 98 1.95 9.68 -15.26
C THR A 98 0.47 9.53 -14.90
N VAL A 99 0.16 9.56 -13.59
CA VAL A 99 -1.19 9.52 -13.03
C VAL A 99 -1.72 10.95 -12.86
N VAL A 100 -0.93 11.80 -12.22
CA VAL A 100 -1.29 13.19 -11.91
C VAL A 100 -1.54 14.00 -13.17
N SER A 101 -0.74 13.81 -14.23
CA SER A 101 -0.92 14.52 -15.51
C SER A 101 -2.24 14.19 -16.22
N LYS A 102 -2.91 13.10 -15.83
CA LYS A 102 -4.23 12.69 -16.34
C LYS A 102 -5.38 13.16 -15.44
N GLY A 103 -5.10 13.94 -14.40
CA GLY A 103 -6.08 14.37 -13.40
C GLY A 103 -6.62 13.21 -12.56
N ARG A 104 -5.80 12.17 -12.31
CA ARG A 104 -6.14 10.98 -11.52
C ARG A 104 -5.29 10.92 -10.25
N GLY A 105 -5.66 10.03 -9.32
CA GLY A 105 -4.95 9.91 -8.04
C GLY A 105 -4.97 11.25 -7.30
N SER A 106 -3.82 11.66 -6.75
CA SER A 106 -3.71 12.96 -6.08
C SER A 106 -3.80 14.17 -7.03
N GLY A 107 -3.70 13.95 -8.35
CA GLY A 107 -3.97 15.00 -9.33
C GLY A 107 -5.44 15.40 -9.41
N PHE A 108 -6.36 14.52 -8.98
CA PHE A 108 -7.78 14.82 -8.98
C PHE A 108 -8.17 15.80 -7.86
N LEU A 109 -7.38 15.88 -6.79
CA LEU A 109 -7.58 16.79 -5.65
C LEU A 109 -7.50 18.27 -6.03
N ALA A 110 -6.98 18.61 -7.21
CA ALA A 110 -6.97 19.97 -7.74
C ALA A 110 -8.31 20.41 -8.34
N PHE A 111 -9.33 19.54 -8.33
CA PHE A 111 -10.64 19.81 -8.93
C PHE A 111 -11.79 19.39 -7.98
N PRO A 112 -12.00 20.08 -6.84
CA PRO A 112 -13.03 19.74 -5.85
C PRO A 112 -14.43 19.58 -6.45
N ASP A 113 -14.91 20.52 -7.28
CA ASP A 113 -16.22 20.43 -7.94
C ASP A 113 -16.38 19.15 -8.78
N ARG A 114 -15.33 18.75 -9.49
CA ARG A 114 -15.34 17.54 -10.34
C ARG A 114 -15.26 16.28 -9.49
N LEU A 115 -14.57 16.34 -8.35
CA LEU A 115 -14.50 15.27 -7.38
C LEU A 115 -15.87 15.05 -6.72
N ASP A 116 -16.55 16.12 -6.30
CA ASP A 116 -17.90 16.07 -5.75
C ASP A 116 -18.88 15.43 -6.75
N GLN A 117 -18.92 15.94 -8.00
CA GLN A 117 -19.73 15.33 -9.05
C GLN A 117 -19.41 13.84 -9.26
N PHE A 118 -18.13 13.49 -9.32
CA PHE A 118 -17.70 12.10 -9.48
C PHE A 118 -18.16 11.21 -8.33
N LEU A 119 -18.03 11.68 -7.08
CA LEU A 119 -18.47 10.93 -5.91
C LEU A 119 -20.00 10.76 -5.91
N GLY A 120 -20.74 11.82 -6.24
CA GLY A 120 -22.20 11.76 -6.40
C GLY A 120 -22.64 10.70 -7.40
N GLU A 121 -21.97 10.62 -8.55
CA GLU A 121 -22.26 9.59 -9.54
C GLU A 121 -21.91 8.18 -9.06
N ILE A 122 -20.70 7.94 -8.51
CA ILE A 122 -20.35 6.57 -8.11
C ILE A 122 -21.24 6.08 -6.97
N PHE A 123 -21.55 6.90 -5.96
CA PHE A 123 -22.38 6.50 -4.82
C PHE A 123 -23.86 6.33 -5.20
N ALA A 124 -24.34 7.02 -6.24
CA ALA A 124 -25.70 6.81 -6.75
C ALA A 124 -25.87 5.52 -7.56
N TYR A 125 -24.80 5.05 -8.23
CA TYR A 125 -24.88 3.97 -9.22
C TYR A 125 -24.06 2.71 -8.88
N THR A 126 -23.47 2.65 -7.70
CA THR A 126 -22.84 1.44 -7.14
C THR A 126 -23.43 1.10 -5.79
N ASP A 127 -23.51 -0.19 -5.48
CA ASP A 127 -23.91 -0.70 -4.16
C ASP A 127 -22.74 -1.36 -3.40
N MET A 128 -21.53 -1.21 -3.94
CA MET A 128 -20.29 -1.58 -3.25
C MET A 128 -20.00 -0.59 -2.13
N GLU A 129 -19.45 -1.07 -1.02
CA GLU A 129 -18.89 -0.17 -0.01
C GLU A 129 -17.62 0.51 -0.57
N ILE A 130 -17.48 1.82 -0.34
CA ILE A 130 -16.37 2.60 -0.89
C ILE A 130 -15.54 3.18 0.26
N SER A 131 -14.27 2.75 0.37
CA SER A 131 -13.27 3.46 1.16
C SER A 131 -12.45 4.39 0.26
N ILE A 132 -11.88 5.45 0.82
CA ILE A 132 -11.07 6.42 0.05
C ILE A 132 -9.67 6.46 0.64
N LYS A 133 -8.64 6.34 -0.21
CA LYS A 133 -7.26 6.62 0.18
C LYS A 133 -6.79 7.91 -0.47
N THR A 134 -6.52 8.94 0.33
CA THR A 134 -6.24 10.30 -0.16
C THR A 134 -4.92 10.88 0.36
N ARG A 135 -4.52 12.00 -0.24
CA ARG A 135 -3.52 12.94 0.27
C ARG A 135 -4.20 14.22 0.73
N ILE A 136 -3.46 15.10 1.41
CA ILE A 136 -4.02 16.37 1.91
C ILE A 136 -4.01 17.49 0.86
N GLY A 137 -3.93 17.16 -0.43
CA GLY A 137 -3.91 18.13 -1.52
C GLY A 137 -2.75 17.91 -2.50
N LYS A 138 -2.74 18.70 -3.58
CA LYS A 138 -1.74 18.61 -4.64
C LYS A 138 -0.53 19.49 -4.36
N ASP A 139 -0.73 20.81 -4.39
CA ASP A 139 0.33 21.82 -4.24
C ASP A 139 0.25 22.56 -2.89
N SER A 140 -0.93 22.55 -2.24
CA SER A 140 -1.22 23.16 -0.95
C SER A 140 -2.22 22.29 -0.18
N SER A 141 -2.19 22.39 1.16
CA SER A 141 -3.18 21.74 2.03
C SER A 141 -4.35 22.65 2.41
N GLY A 142 -4.36 23.90 1.94
CA GLY A 142 -5.43 24.86 2.22
C GLY A 142 -6.81 24.36 1.79
N ASP A 143 -6.87 23.61 0.69
CA ASP A 143 -8.13 23.11 0.12
C ASP A 143 -8.58 21.79 0.77
N PHE A 144 -7.78 21.20 1.66
CA PHE A 144 -8.14 19.90 2.23
C PHE A 144 -9.41 19.94 3.08
N LYS A 145 -9.69 21.09 3.70
CA LYS A 145 -10.95 21.31 4.44
C LYS A 145 -12.16 21.14 3.53
N GLU A 146 -12.14 21.74 2.34
CA GLU A 146 -13.21 21.63 1.34
C GLU A 146 -13.33 20.20 0.82
N ILE A 147 -12.21 19.55 0.55
CA ILE A 147 -12.17 18.14 0.13
C ILE A 147 -12.77 17.21 1.20
N LEU A 148 -12.49 17.48 2.48
CA LEU A 148 -13.06 16.72 3.60
C LEU A 148 -14.57 16.94 3.71
N ASP A 149 -15.05 18.17 3.52
CA ASP A 149 -16.49 18.47 3.52
C ASP A 149 -17.21 17.71 2.39
N ILE A 150 -16.60 17.65 1.20
CA ILE A 150 -17.08 16.81 0.09
C ILE A 150 -17.15 15.33 0.50
N TYR A 151 -16.11 14.77 1.13
CA TYR A 151 -16.14 13.37 1.56
C TYR A 151 -17.27 13.09 2.57
N ASN A 152 -17.54 14.02 3.47
CA ASN A 152 -18.61 13.90 4.47
C ASN A 152 -20.02 13.93 3.85
N HIS A 153 -20.21 14.45 2.64
CA HIS A 153 -21.52 14.40 1.94
C HIS A 153 -21.94 12.98 1.53
N TYR A 154 -21.01 12.02 1.51
CA TYR A 154 -21.21 10.69 0.98
C TYR A 154 -20.99 9.61 2.04
N PRO A 155 -21.61 8.43 1.90
CA PRO A 155 -21.45 7.32 2.83
C PRO A 155 -20.11 6.59 2.62
N VAL A 156 -19.00 7.31 2.80
CA VAL A 156 -17.64 6.76 2.74
C VAL A 156 -17.47 5.76 3.89
N LYS A 157 -17.09 4.51 3.58
CA LYS A 157 -16.90 3.47 4.59
C LYS A 157 -15.75 3.78 5.55
N GLU A 158 -14.67 4.31 5.01
CA GLU A 158 -13.44 4.61 5.73
C GLU A 158 -12.55 5.56 4.92
N LEU A 159 -11.93 6.53 5.58
CA LEU A 159 -11.00 7.47 4.98
C LEU A 159 -9.56 7.18 5.43
N ILE A 160 -8.71 6.76 4.50
CA ILE A 160 -7.28 6.54 4.74
C ILE A 160 -6.50 7.77 4.28
N ILE A 161 -5.84 8.44 5.22
CA ILE A 161 -5.18 9.72 4.96
C ILE A 161 -3.67 9.51 4.97
N HIS A 162 -3.02 9.88 3.85
CA HIS A 162 -1.60 10.16 3.83
C HIS A 162 -1.38 11.67 3.93
N PRO A 163 -1.06 12.24 5.11
CA PRO A 163 -1.09 13.68 5.29
C PRO A 163 0.19 14.35 4.75
N ARG A 164 0.41 14.18 3.46
CA ARG A 164 1.41 14.88 2.66
C ARG A 164 0.74 15.46 1.43
N LEU A 165 1.35 16.50 0.88
CA LEU A 165 0.97 17.01 -0.43
C LEU A 165 1.41 16.03 -1.53
N GLN A 166 0.81 16.13 -2.71
CA GLN A 166 1.30 15.40 -3.89
C GLN A 166 2.76 15.78 -4.20
N SER A 167 3.06 17.08 -4.15
CA SER A 167 4.38 17.66 -4.46
C SER A 167 5.50 17.15 -3.54
N ASP A 168 5.17 16.82 -2.29
CA ASP A 168 6.10 16.21 -1.34
C ASP A 168 6.61 14.86 -1.83
N MET A 169 5.81 14.12 -2.61
CA MET A 169 6.02 12.70 -2.90
C MET A 169 6.18 11.91 -1.59
N TYR A 170 7.42 11.65 -1.19
CA TYR A 170 7.80 11.00 0.07
C TYR A 170 8.83 11.80 0.87
N LYS A 171 9.07 13.06 0.49
CA LYS A 171 9.88 14.04 1.21
C LYS A 171 9.01 14.71 2.28
N ASN A 172 9.65 15.49 3.15
CA ASN A 172 9.02 16.19 4.28
C ASN A 172 8.34 15.25 5.28
N THR A 173 7.91 15.74 6.43
CA THR A 173 7.19 14.95 7.43
C THR A 173 5.68 14.99 7.16
N PRO A 174 4.91 13.95 7.52
CA PRO A 174 3.46 14.01 7.44
C PRO A 174 2.92 15.15 8.33
N ASN A 175 1.97 15.92 7.82
CA ASN A 175 1.34 17.04 8.52
C ASN A 175 0.32 16.51 9.54
N TRP A 176 0.79 16.31 10.77
CA TRP A 176 -0.01 15.84 11.89
C TRP A 176 -1.08 16.83 12.33
N GLN A 177 -0.88 18.14 12.12
CA GLN A 177 -1.93 19.13 12.41
C GLN A 177 -3.17 18.88 11.54
N VAL A 178 -3.00 18.74 10.22
CA VAL A 178 -4.11 18.45 9.30
C VAL A 178 -4.75 17.10 9.61
N PHE A 179 -3.97 16.10 10.02
CA PHE A 179 -4.52 14.81 10.45
C PHE A 179 -5.42 14.94 11.68
N GLY A 180 -4.99 15.65 12.73
CA GLY A 180 -5.80 15.93 13.91
C GLY A 180 -7.09 16.68 13.58
N GLU A 181 -6.99 17.75 12.78
CA GLU A 181 -8.17 18.50 12.30
C GLU A 181 -9.16 17.62 11.51
N THR A 182 -8.67 16.54 10.89
CA THR A 182 -9.52 15.58 10.18
C THR A 182 -10.23 14.64 11.14
N LEU A 183 -9.56 14.16 12.18
CA LEU A 183 -10.17 13.30 13.20
C LEU A 183 -11.35 13.99 13.88
N ASP A 184 -11.27 15.29 14.11
CA ASP A 184 -12.32 16.08 14.75
C ASP A 184 -13.56 16.29 13.85
N ARG A 185 -13.41 16.21 12.53
CA ARG A 185 -14.42 16.65 11.54
C ARG A 185 -14.94 15.55 10.62
N CYS A 186 -14.22 14.44 10.48
CA CYS A 186 -14.61 13.38 9.57
C CYS A 186 -15.80 12.59 10.14
N GLU A 187 -16.82 12.36 9.32
CA GLU A 187 -18.01 11.60 9.75
C GLU A 187 -17.81 10.07 9.68
N CYS A 188 -16.79 9.62 8.95
CA CYS A 188 -16.45 8.19 8.81
C CYS A 188 -15.16 7.84 9.58
N PRO A 189 -14.89 6.54 9.85
CA PRO A 189 -13.65 6.11 10.46
C PRO A 189 -12.42 6.57 9.66
N VAL A 190 -11.42 7.12 10.36
CA VAL A 190 -10.18 7.60 9.77
C VAL A 190 -9.03 6.63 10.06
N CYS A 191 -8.25 6.30 9.03
CA CYS A 191 -7.04 5.49 9.15
C CYS A 191 -5.80 6.30 8.76
N TYR A 192 -4.79 6.31 9.65
CA TYR A 192 -3.54 7.02 9.40
C TYR A 192 -2.61 6.26 8.46
N ASN A 193 -1.98 6.96 7.51
CA ASN A 193 -0.93 6.40 6.66
C ASN A 193 0.27 7.35 6.53
N GLY A 194 1.37 7.06 7.20
CA GLY A 194 2.62 7.82 7.00
C GLY A 194 3.71 7.43 7.98
N ASP A 195 4.94 7.30 7.50
CA ASP A 195 6.18 7.30 8.29
C ASP A 195 6.26 6.46 9.58
N ILE A 196 5.48 5.41 9.71
CA ILE A 196 5.66 4.41 10.75
C ILE A 196 6.63 3.34 10.22
N PHE A 197 7.90 3.46 10.62
CA PHE A 197 8.97 2.53 10.25
C PHE A 197 9.47 1.70 11.44
N THR A 198 9.28 2.20 12.66
CA THR A 198 9.75 1.58 13.91
C THR A 198 8.62 1.49 14.95
N VAL A 199 8.85 0.70 15.99
CA VAL A 199 7.94 0.67 17.16
C VAL A 199 7.86 2.04 17.81
N GLN A 200 8.97 2.81 17.81
CA GLN A 200 8.99 4.15 18.38
C GLN A 200 8.18 5.16 17.56
N ASP A 201 8.19 5.06 16.23
CA ASP A 201 7.33 5.90 15.37
C ASP A 201 5.86 5.63 15.66
N PHE A 202 5.49 4.34 15.78
CA PHE A 202 4.12 3.94 16.14
C PHE A 202 3.73 4.48 17.52
N LYS A 203 4.57 4.32 18.55
CA LYS A 203 4.32 4.85 19.90
C LYS A 203 4.09 6.37 19.88
N ARG A 204 4.99 7.12 19.25
CA ARG A 204 4.87 8.59 19.12
C ARG A 204 3.57 8.98 18.41
N PHE A 205 3.18 8.24 17.38
CA PHE A 205 1.92 8.48 16.68
C PHE A 205 0.71 8.22 17.59
N THR A 206 0.67 7.09 18.29
CA THR A 206 -0.45 6.75 19.19
C THR A 206 -0.50 7.62 20.45
N GLU A 207 0.62 8.16 20.91
CA GLU A 207 0.67 9.15 21.99
C GLU A 207 0.07 10.49 21.52
N ALA A 208 0.31 10.87 20.26
CA ALA A 208 -0.23 12.11 19.69
C ALA A 208 -1.71 12.00 19.29
N PHE A 209 -2.18 10.82 18.86
CA PHE A 209 -3.54 10.56 18.38
C PHE A 209 -4.14 9.28 18.98
N PRO A 210 -4.37 9.24 20.31
CA PRO A 210 -4.82 8.05 21.01
C PRO A 210 -6.20 7.52 20.55
N GLU A 211 -7.03 8.38 19.98
CA GLU A 211 -8.34 8.06 19.40
C GLU A 211 -8.24 7.33 18.04
N THR A 212 -7.07 7.34 17.39
CA THR A 212 -6.90 6.65 16.10
C THR A 212 -6.95 5.13 16.28
N GLY A 213 -8.01 4.52 15.76
CA GLY A 213 -8.19 3.07 15.81
C GLY A 213 -7.47 2.28 14.72
N CYS A 214 -6.94 2.93 13.68
CA CYS A 214 -6.40 2.30 12.48
C CYS A 214 -5.12 2.96 11.96
N VAL A 215 -4.14 2.13 11.59
CA VAL A 215 -2.93 2.54 10.87
C VAL A 215 -2.73 1.67 9.64
N MET A 216 -2.48 2.30 8.50
CA MET A 216 -2.01 1.66 7.28
C MET A 216 -0.49 1.77 7.14
N LEU A 217 0.18 0.62 7.03
CA LEU A 217 1.62 0.50 6.91
C LEU A 217 2.04 0.25 5.46
N GLY A 218 2.97 1.08 4.97
CA GLY A 218 3.51 0.98 3.61
C GLY A 218 4.99 0.63 3.63
N ARG A 219 5.85 1.59 3.29
CA ARG A 219 7.30 1.36 3.20
C ARG A 219 7.92 0.78 4.49
N GLY A 220 7.40 1.15 5.66
CA GLY A 220 7.84 0.58 6.94
C GLY A 220 7.74 -0.93 6.99
N ILE A 221 6.66 -1.53 6.46
CA ILE A 221 6.48 -2.98 6.46
C ILE A 221 7.35 -3.69 5.41
N LEU A 222 7.68 -3.00 4.32
CA LEU A 222 8.61 -3.54 3.32
C LEU A 222 10.05 -3.54 3.85
N SER A 223 10.40 -2.52 4.64
CA SER A 223 11.71 -2.40 5.28
C SER A 223 11.85 -3.25 6.53
N ASN A 224 10.75 -3.51 7.25
CA ASN A 224 10.71 -4.41 8.40
C ASN A 224 9.40 -5.21 8.36
N PRO A 225 9.38 -6.39 7.71
CA PRO A 225 8.18 -7.23 7.66
C PRO A 225 7.66 -7.66 9.04
N GLY A 226 8.53 -7.73 10.05
CA GLY A 226 8.16 -8.03 11.43
C GLY A 226 7.63 -6.85 12.25
N LEU A 227 7.48 -5.65 11.68
CA LEU A 227 7.16 -4.43 12.42
C LEU A 227 5.86 -4.57 13.26
N VAL A 228 4.82 -5.19 12.71
CA VAL A 228 3.55 -5.40 13.43
C VAL A 228 3.72 -6.35 14.61
N ASN A 229 4.53 -7.40 14.47
CA ASN A 229 4.83 -8.34 15.54
C ASN A 229 5.57 -7.63 16.69
N SER A 230 6.55 -6.78 16.36
CA SER A 230 7.25 -5.96 17.34
C SER A 230 6.30 -4.98 18.04
N ILE A 231 5.37 -4.34 17.31
CA ILE A 231 4.37 -3.44 17.89
C ILE A 231 3.41 -4.20 18.84
N ARG A 232 3.00 -5.41 18.48
CA ARG A 232 2.13 -6.29 19.30
C ARG A 232 2.85 -6.92 20.49
N GLY A 233 4.18 -6.80 20.57
CA GLY A 233 4.98 -7.41 21.64
C GLY A 233 5.26 -8.90 21.45
N SER A 234 5.06 -9.44 20.25
CA SER A 234 5.33 -10.85 19.91
C SER A 234 6.83 -11.18 19.78
N GLY A 235 7.70 -10.20 19.99
CA GLY A 235 9.15 -10.33 19.84
C GLY A 235 9.67 -9.82 18.49
N PRO A 236 11.00 -9.61 18.38
CA PRO A 236 11.62 -9.18 17.14
C PRO A 236 11.57 -10.31 16.09
N MET A 237 11.61 -9.92 14.82
CA MET A 237 11.78 -10.84 13.70
C MET A 237 13.14 -11.52 13.75
N ASP A 238 13.15 -12.85 13.61
CA ASP A 238 14.37 -13.64 13.44
C ASP A 238 14.76 -13.82 11.96
N LYS A 239 16.03 -14.23 11.74
CA LYS A 239 16.57 -14.45 10.39
C LYS A 239 15.90 -15.63 9.67
N GLU A 240 15.47 -16.65 10.40
CA GLU A 240 14.90 -17.86 9.83
C GLU A 240 13.55 -17.55 9.16
N THR A 241 12.68 -16.84 9.87
CA THR A 241 11.39 -16.37 9.39
C THR A 241 11.55 -15.41 8.21
N LEU A 242 12.50 -14.47 8.30
CA LEU A 242 12.77 -13.54 7.20
C LEU A 242 13.30 -14.24 5.94
N LEU A 243 14.19 -15.23 6.10
CA LEU A 243 14.70 -16.03 4.99
C LEU A 243 13.58 -16.86 4.36
N ALA A 244 12.74 -17.49 5.17
CA ALA A 244 11.62 -18.28 4.69
C ALA A 244 10.59 -17.42 3.92
N PHE A 245 10.31 -16.21 4.40
CA PHE A 245 9.49 -15.22 3.69
C PHE A 245 10.11 -14.82 2.35
N HIS A 246 11.40 -14.49 2.35
CA HIS A 246 12.14 -14.16 1.14
C HIS A 246 12.10 -15.29 0.11
N ASP A 247 12.39 -16.51 0.54
CA ASP A 247 12.49 -17.68 -0.33
C ASP A 247 11.14 -18.09 -0.90
N GLN A 248 10.04 -17.88 -0.16
CA GLN A 248 8.70 -18.07 -0.71
C GLN A 248 8.44 -17.10 -1.86
N ILE A 249 8.69 -15.80 -1.67
CA ILE A 249 8.52 -14.80 -2.74
C ILE A 249 9.39 -15.13 -3.96
N TYR A 250 10.64 -15.54 -3.71
CA TYR A 250 11.58 -15.90 -4.77
C TYR A 250 11.07 -17.09 -5.59
N ARG A 251 10.69 -18.19 -4.92
CA ARG A 251 10.13 -19.39 -5.57
C ARG A 251 8.86 -19.08 -6.35
N ASP A 252 7.91 -18.37 -5.75
CA ASP A 252 6.65 -18.02 -6.41
C ASP A 252 6.90 -17.18 -7.67
N TYR A 253 7.86 -16.26 -7.64
CA TYR A 253 8.27 -15.54 -8.84
C TYR A 253 8.97 -16.42 -9.89
N GLN A 254 9.75 -17.43 -9.50
CA GLN A 254 10.33 -18.39 -10.44
C GLN A 254 9.25 -19.24 -11.13
N GLU A 255 8.14 -19.54 -10.46
CA GLU A 255 7.03 -20.31 -11.01
C GLU A 255 6.21 -19.50 -12.03
N ILE A 256 5.98 -18.20 -11.78
CA ILE A 256 5.06 -17.39 -12.59
C ILE A 256 5.75 -16.47 -13.61
N LEU A 257 7.06 -16.23 -13.47
CA LEU A 257 7.82 -15.35 -14.36
C LEU A 257 8.81 -16.13 -15.21
N TYR A 258 8.92 -15.74 -16.47
CA TYR A 258 9.90 -16.31 -17.39
C TYR A 258 11.19 -15.49 -17.43
N GLY A 259 12.32 -16.18 -17.29
CA GLY A 259 13.67 -15.64 -17.45
C GLY A 259 14.23 -14.98 -16.18
N GLU A 260 15.51 -15.27 -15.90
CA GLU A 260 16.23 -14.81 -14.70
C GLU A 260 16.14 -13.29 -14.51
N LYS A 261 16.26 -12.53 -15.60
CA LYS A 261 16.24 -11.07 -15.56
C LYS A 261 14.93 -10.53 -14.97
N THR A 262 13.78 -11.11 -15.34
CA THR A 262 12.46 -10.70 -14.87
C THR A 262 12.29 -10.98 -13.38
N ILE A 263 12.72 -12.17 -12.95
CA ILE A 263 12.71 -12.58 -11.53
C ILE A 263 13.63 -11.67 -10.70
N LEU A 264 14.86 -11.43 -11.17
CA LEU A 264 15.82 -10.55 -10.50
C LEU A 264 15.32 -9.12 -10.39
N PHE A 265 14.57 -8.59 -11.36
CA PHE A 265 13.97 -7.27 -11.22
C PHE A 265 13.00 -7.22 -10.03
N LYS A 266 12.14 -8.24 -9.86
CA LYS A 266 11.24 -8.32 -8.72
C LYS A 266 11.95 -8.48 -7.39
N MET A 267 12.94 -9.36 -7.33
CA MET A 267 13.72 -9.51 -6.10
C MET A 267 14.52 -8.26 -5.75
N LYS A 268 15.04 -7.53 -6.73
CA LYS A 268 15.73 -6.24 -6.49
C LYS A 268 14.77 -5.15 -6.00
N GLU A 269 13.51 -5.14 -6.44
CA GLU A 269 12.48 -4.23 -5.90
C GLU A 269 12.20 -4.53 -4.42
N LEU A 270 12.13 -5.81 -4.03
CA LEU A 270 12.01 -6.22 -2.62
C LEU A 270 13.23 -5.78 -1.80
N TRP A 271 14.43 -6.12 -2.27
CA TRP A 271 15.68 -5.81 -1.59
C TRP A 271 16.00 -4.32 -1.50
N PHE A 272 15.43 -3.48 -2.37
CA PHE A 272 15.51 -2.03 -2.24
C PHE A 272 14.97 -1.53 -0.89
N TYR A 273 13.93 -2.16 -0.35
CA TYR A 273 13.37 -1.82 0.95
C TYR A 273 13.95 -2.68 2.07
N MET A 274 14.02 -3.99 1.85
CA MET A 274 14.32 -4.97 2.89
C MET A 274 15.79 -4.99 3.32
N ALA A 275 16.73 -4.52 2.48
CA ALA A 275 18.15 -4.58 2.83
C ALA A 275 18.50 -3.84 4.12
N SER A 276 17.80 -2.74 4.45
CA SER A 276 18.05 -1.94 5.66
C SER A 276 17.79 -2.67 6.97
N VAL A 277 17.21 -3.87 6.90
CA VAL A 277 17.08 -4.80 8.04
C VAL A 277 18.45 -5.14 8.65
N PHE A 278 19.46 -5.30 7.82
CA PHE A 278 20.72 -5.93 8.20
C PHE A 278 21.82 -4.92 8.56
N SER A 279 22.74 -5.33 9.43
CA SER A 279 24.03 -4.65 9.62
C SER A 279 24.81 -4.60 8.31
N ASN A 280 25.56 -3.52 8.09
CA ASN A 280 26.47 -3.36 6.93
C ASN A 280 25.79 -3.71 5.57
N CYS A 281 24.50 -3.38 5.45
CA CYS A 281 23.67 -3.82 4.34
C CYS A 281 24.10 -3.25 2.99
N GLU A 282 24.79 -2.10 2.95
CA GLU A 282 25.14 -1.40 1.71
C GLU A 282 26.02 -2.26 0.80
N LYS A 283 26.96 -3.02 1.39
CA LYS A 283 27.84 -3.95 0.67
C LYS A 283 27.04 -5.02 -0.07
N TYR A 284 26.07 -5.64 0.59
CA TYR A 284 25.29 -6.76 0.03
C TYR A 284 24.17 -6.27 -0.88
N ALA A 285 23.48 -5.18 -0.51
CA ALA A 285 22.50 -4.53 -1.37
C ALA A 285 23.11 -4.16 -2.73
N LYS A 286 24.37 -3.67 -2.74
CA LYS A 286 25.09 -3.39 -3.99
C LYS A 286 25.40 -4.66 -4.79
N LYS A 287 25.79 -5.77 -4.13
CA LYS A 287 26.00 -7.06 -4.80
C LYS A 287 24.70 -7.58 -5.43
N ILE A 288 23.64 -7.68 -4.63
CA ILE A 288 22.29 -8.09 -5.06
C ILE A 288 21.80 -7.26 -6.24
N LYS A 289 21.92 -5.92 -6.16
CA LYS A 289 21.52 -5.01 -7.23
C LYS A 289 22.28 -5.26 -8.54
N LYS A 290 23.55 -5.64 -8.46
CA LYS A 290 24.43 -5.91 -9.61
C LYS A 290 24.30 -7.33 -10.18
N SER A 291 23.67 -8.27 -9.47
CA SER A 291 23.54 -9.64 -9.97
C SER A 291 22.71 -9.68 -11.26
N GLU A 292 23.27 -10.28 -12.31
CA GLU A 292 22.60 -10.48 -13.60
C GLU A 292 22.15 -11.93 -13.81
N LYS A 293 22.55 -12.83 -12.89
CA LYS A 293 22.26 -14.25 -12.88
C LYS A 293 21.73 -14.70 -11.52
N LEU A 294 20.84 -15.69 -11.51
CA LEU A 294 20.25 -16.23 -10.28
C LEU A 294 21.33 -16.76 -9.32
N ALA A 295 22.31 -17.53 -9.81
CA ALA A 295 23.40 -18.05 -8.98
C ALA A 295 24.22 -16.95 -8.26
N ALA A 296 24.49 -15.83 -8.94
CA ALA A 296 25.21 -14.70 -8.34
C ALA A 296 24.34 -13.94 -7.32
N TYR A 297 23.03 -13.92 -7.54
CA TYR A 297 22.07 -13.35 -6.60
C TYR A 297 21.91 -14.22 -5.35
N GLU A 298 21.71 -15.53 -5.52
CA GLU A 298 21.59 -16.52 -4.44
C GLU A 298 22.83 -16.49 -3.54
N SER A 299 24.03 -16.49 -4.12
CA SER A 299 25.28 -16.37 -3.36
C SER A 299 25.37 -15.05 -2.58
N ALA A 300 24.89 -13.94 -3.13
CA ALA A 300 24.90 -12.65 -2.45
C ALA A 300 23.89 -12.58 -1.30
N VAL A 301 22.72 -13.21 -1.45
CA VAL A 301 21.70 -13.32 -0.41
C VAL A 301 22.17 -14.25 0.70
N ALA A 302 22.67 -15.45 0.38
CA ALA A 302 23.19 -16.38 1.38
C ALA A 302 24.29 -15.73 2.23
N ALA A 303 25.27 -15.07 1.60
CA ALA A 303 26.32 -14.36 2.31
C ALA A 303 25.80 -13.21 3.20
N LEU A 304 24.68 -12.57 2.84
CA LEU A 304 24.06 -11.54 3.69
C LEU A 304 23.50 -12.15 4.98
N PHE A 305 22.74 -13.23 4.86
CA PHE A 305 22.13 -13.91 6.02
C PHE A 305 23.18 -14.55 6.94
N ASP A 306 24.25 -15.11 6.36
CA ASP A 306 25.34 -15.73 7.11
C ASP A 306 26.22 -14.70 7.83
N GLU A 307 26.58 -13.59 7.15
CA GLU A 307 27.60 -12.66 7.63
C GLU A 307 27.03 -11.46 8.44
N GLN A 308 25.73 -11.14 8.33
CA GLN A 308 25.14 -9.93 8.92
C GLN A 308 23.94 -10.19 9.84
N ASP A 309 23.77 -9.37 10.86
CA ASP A 309 22.69 -9.46 11.84
C ASP A 309 21.52 -8.52 11.55
N ILE A 310 20.33 -8.90 12.02
CA ILE A 310 19.14 -8.03 11.98
C ILE A 310 19.30 -6.92 13.03
N CYS A 311 19.17 -5.67 12.62
CA CYS A 311 19.52 -4.48 13.43
C CYS A 311 18.32 -3.58 13.77
N ILE A 312 17.09 -4.02 13.49
CA ILE A 312 15.88 -3.19 13.63
C ILE A 312 15.15 -3.51 14.93
N GLY A 313 14.90 -2.45 15.72
CA GLY A 313 13.94 -2.36 16.82
C GLY A 313 13.07 -1.11 16.65
#